data_AF-A0A7C6MXN9-F1
#
_entry.id   AF-A0A7C6MXN9-F1
#
_cell.length_a   1.000
_cell.length_b   1.000
_cell.length_c   1.000
_cell.angle_alpha   90.00
_cell.angle_beta   90.00
_cell.angle_gamma   90.00
#
_symmetry.space_group_name_H-M   'P 1'
#
loop_
_entity.id
_entity.type
_entity.pdbx_description
1 polymer ?
#
loop_
_entity_poly.entity_id
_entity_poly.type
_entity_poly.pdbx_seq_one_letter_code
_entity_poly.pdbx_strand_id
1 'polypeptide(L)'
;MFNLLSMIFNFKNYDLKKYNFAMLTVVITLMSVGAYLIRLVQAEDENLFQKHLMGLAMGLVIAIIVSLIDYHFICKFYIIL
;
A
#
# COMPACT_ATOMS: atom_id res chain seq x y z
N MET A 1 -3.25 -26.88 -3.96
CA MET A 1 -3.46 -25.46 -4.31
C MET A 1 -4.47 -24.76 -3.40
N PHE A 2 -5.65 -25.35 -3.14
CA PHE A 2 -6.71 -24.74 -2.29
C PHE A 2 -6.29 -24.46 -0.83
N ASN A 3 -5.48 -25.32 -0.20
CA ASN A 3 -5.00 -25.12 1.17
C ASN A 3 -4.00 -23.97 1.34
N LEU A 4 -3.23 -23.62 0.31
CA LEU A 4 -2.25 -22.53 0.40
C LEU A 4 -2.94 -21.17 0.46
N LEU A 5 -3.98 -21.00 -0.36
CA LEU A 5 -4.73 -19.74 -0.47
C LEU A 5 -5.50 -19.43 0.83
N SER A 6 -6.06 -20.46 1.46
CA SER A 6 -6.69 -20.37 2.80
C SER A 6 -5.71 -19.98 3.91
N MET A 7 -4.45 -20.41 3.80
CA MET A 7 -3.40 -20.09 4.77
C MET A 7 -2.86 -18.65 4.61
N ILE A 8 -2.89 -18.10 3.39
CA ILE A 8 -2.46 -16.73 3.08
C ILE A 8 -3.56 -15.71 3.39
N PHE A 9 -4.83 -16.06 3.12
CA PHE A 9 -5.97 -15.15 3.27
C PHE A 9 -6.95 -15.67 4.32
N ASN A 10 -6.77 -15.28 5.59
CA ASN A 10 -7.67 -15.64 6.68
C ASN A 10 -8.54 -14.44 7.10
N PHE A 11 -9.63 -14.24 6.38
CA PHE A 11 -10.57 -13.13 6.62
C PHE A 11 -11.30 -13.20 7.98
N LYS A 12 -11.26 -14.34 8.67
CA LYS A 12 -12.01 -14.57 9.91
C LYS A 12 -11.44 -13.80 11.11
N ASN A 13 -10.17 -13.43 11.08
CA ASN A 13 -9.51 -12.65 12.12
C ASN A 13 -9.18 -11.22 11.68
N TYR A 14 -9.70 -10.78 10.52
CA TYR A 14 -9.32 -9.51 9.92
C TYR A 14 -10.06 -8.34 10.58
N ASP A 15 -9.43 -7.76 11.59
CA ASP A 15 -10.04 -6.74 12.44
C ASP A 15 -9.73 -5.32 11.91
N LEU A 16 -10.41 -4.94 10.81
CA LEU A 16 -10.31 -3.61 10.17
C LEU A 16 -10.52 -2.45 11.16
N LYS A 17 -11.18 -2.69 12.30
CA LYS A 17 -11.39 -1.69 13.35
C LYS A 17 -10.13 -1.29 14.10
N LYS A 18 -9.08 -2.12 14.11
CA LYS A 18 -7.79 -1.80 14.75
C LYS A 18 -6.84 -1.04 13.84
N TYR A 19 -7.28 -0.68 12.63
CA TYR A 19 -6.45 0.06 11.68
C TYR A 19 -6.07 1.43 12.27
N ASN A 20 -4.78 1.74 12.28
CA ASN A 20 -4.31 3.01 12.81
C ASN A 20 -4.59 4.12 11.78
N PHE A 21 -5.76 4.75 11.91
CA PHE A 21 -6.18 5.84 11.03
C PHE A 21 -5.21 7.02 11.02
N ALA A 22 -4.46 7.26 12.10
CA ALA A 22 -3.43 8.30 12.12
C ALA A 22 -2.27 7.99 11.17
N MET A 23 -1.92 6.71 11.01
CA MET A 23 -0.88 6.31 10.06
C MET A 23 -1.37 6.49 8.61
N LEU A 24 -2.63 6.14 8.35
CA LEU A 24 -3.26 6.33 7.05
C LEU A 24 -3.32 7.81 6.65
N THR A 25 -3.70 8.70 7.57
CA THR A 25 -3.79 10.15 7.29
C THR A 25 -2.42 10.75 7.01
N VAL A 26 -1.37 10.33 7.73
CA VAL A 26 0.01 10.76 7.47
C VAL A 26 0.45 10.34 6.07
N VAL A 27 0.21 9.08 5.67
CA VAL A 27 0.58 8.58 4.34
C VAL A 27 -0.12 9.35 3.23
N ILE A 28 -1.44 9.58 3.34
CA ILE A 28 -2.21 10.36 2.35
C ILE A 28 -1.68 11.79 2.25
N THR A 29 -1.31 12.41 3.38
CA THR A 29 -0.74 13.75 3.40
C THR A 29 0.60 13.79 2.67
N LEU A 30 1.49 12.84 2.97
CA LEU A 30 2.79 12.71 2.28
C LEU A 30 2.63 12.49 0.77
N MET A 31 1.69 11.63 0.37
CA MET A 31 1.38 11.39 -1.06
C MET A 31 0.90 12.68 -1.75
N SER A 32 0.08 13.47 -1.07
CA SER A 32 -0.41 14.75 -1.59
C SER A 32 0.71 15.78 -1.76
N VAL A 33 1.62 15.86 -0.79
CA VAL A 33 2.82 16.73 -0.86
C VAL A 33 3.74 16.29 -2.00
N GLY A 34 3.99 14.99 -2.16
CA GLY A 34 4.80 14.45 -3.26
C GLY A 34 4.21 14.81 -4.64
N ALA A 35 2.90 14.64 -4.80
CA ALA A 35 2.20 15.04 -6.02
C ALA A 35 2.31 16.55 -6.29
N TYR A 36 2.20 17.38 -5.26
CA TYR A 36 2.34 18.84 -5.37
C TYR A 36 3.75 19.26 -5.81
N LEU A 37 4.79 18.69 -5.21
CA LEU A 37 6.19 18.99 -5.56
C LEU A 37 6.50 18.60 -7.01
N ILE A 38 6.01 17.45 -7.47
CA ILE A 38 6.23 16.99 -8.84
C ILE A 38 5.58 17.93 -9.84
N ARG A 39 4.38 18.48 -9.54
CA ARG A 39 3.75 19.49 -10.39
C ARG A 39 4.54 20.79 -10.48
N LEU A 40 5.26 21.17 -9.41
CA LEU A 40 6.05 22.40 -9.38
C LEU A 40 7.36 22.29 -10.16
N VAL A 41 8.01 21.12 -10.12
CA VAL A 41 9.34 20.93 -10.73
C VAL A 41 9.29 20.41 -12.15
N GLN A 42 8.16 19.82 -12.56
CA GLN A 42 7.96 19.27 -13.90
C GLN A 42 8.13 20.34 -14.99
N ALA A 43 8.97 20.05 -15.99
CA ALA A 43 9.06 20.84 -17.21
C ALA A 43 7.89 20.54 -18.17
N GLU A 44 7.59 21.46 -19.11
CA GLU A 44 6.43 21.34 -20.02
C GLU A 44 6.44 20.06 -20.88
N ASP A 45 7.62 19.55 -21.23
CA ASP A 45 7.77 18.33 -22.04
C ASP A 45 7.78 17.03 -21.22
N GLU A 46 7.67 17.10 -19.89
CA GLU A 46 7.77 15.94 -19.02
C GLU A 46 6.43 15.49 -18.43
N ASN A 47 6.16 14.19 -18.49
CA ASN A 47 4.95 13.59 -17.90
C ASN A 47 5.21 13.01 -16.50
N LEU A 48 5.98 13.71 -15.65
CA LEU A 48 6.33 13.22 -14.31
C LEU A 48 5.12 13.10 -13.39
N PHE A 49 4.18 14.05 -13.47
CA PHE A 49 2.95 14.01 -12.68
C PHE A 49 2.09 12.79 -13.02
N GLN A 50 1.95 12.46 -14.30
CA GLN A 50 1.20 11.27 -14.73
C GLN A 50 1.87 9.97 -14.24
N LYS A 51 3.20 9.89 -14.29
CA LYS A 51 3.96 8.77 -13.75
C LYS A 51 3.77 8.64 -12.24
N HIS A 52 3.75 9.75 -11.51
CA HIS A 52 3.48 9.73 -10.07
C HIS A 52 2.08 9.24 -9.76
N LEU A 53 1.08 9.68 -10.52
CA LEU A 53 -0.30 9.23 -10.35
C LEU A 53 -0.45 7.73 -10.63
N MET A 54 0.23 7.22 -11.65
CA MET A 54 0.27 5.79 -11.96
C MET A 54 1.00 4.98 -10.86
N GLY A 55 2.08 5.52 -10.31
CA GLY A 55 2.79 4.95 -9.17
C GLY A 55 1.93 4.91 -7.91
N LEU A 56 1.16 5.97 -7.63
CA LEU A 56 0.19 6.02 -6.54
C LEU A 56 -0.90 4.96 -6.71
N ALA A 57 -1.46 4.84 -7.91
CA ALA A 57 -2.48 3.83 -8.19
C ALA A 57 -1.95 2.40 -7.99
N MET A 58 -0.77 2.09 -8.54
CA MET A 58 -0.14 0.78 -8.34
C MET A 58 0.22 0.52 -6.87
N GLY A 59 0.77 1.51 -6.18
CA GLY A 59 1.11 1.42 -4.75
C GLY A 59 -0.10 1.14 -3.88
N LEU A 60 -1.25 1.78 -4.16
CA LEU A 60 -2.51 1.52 -3.47
C LEU A 60 -3.01 0.09 -3.71
N VAL A 61 -2.96 -0.40 -4.95
CA VAL A 61 -3.34 -1.78 -5.26
C VAL A 61 -2.48 -2.78 -4.50
N ILE A 62 -1.15 -2.58 -4.48
CA ILE A 62 -0.22 -3.42 -3.73
C ILE A 62 -0.51 -3.34 -2.23
N ALA A 63 -0.72 -2.14 -1.68
CA ALA A 63 -1.03 -1.95 -0.27
C ALA A 63 -2.31 -2.68 0.13
N ILE A 64 -3.35 -2.67 -0.71
CA ILE A 64 -4.59 -3.43 -0.47
C ILE A 64 -4.30 -4.93 -0.47
N ILE A 65 -3.60 -5.44 -1.49
CA ILE A 65 -3.25 -6.86 -1.59
C ILE A 65 -2.47 -7.32 -0.35
N VAL A 66 -1.44 -6.56 0.04
CA VAL A 66 -0.60 -6.86 1.21
C VAL A 66 -1.41 -6.76 2.50
N SER A 67 -2.30 -5.77 2.61
CA SER A 67 -3.19 -5.62 3.76
C SER A 67 -4.06 -6.87 3.93
N LEU A 68 -4.55 -7.49 2.85
CA LEU A 68 -5.39 -8.69 2.91
C LEU A 68 -4.63 -9.97 3.30
N ILE A 69 -3.29 -9.97 3.23
CA ILE A 69 -2.48 -11.11 3.66
C ILE A 69 -2.54 -11.23 5.18
N ASP A 70 -2.71 -12.46 5.67
CA ASP A 70 -2.76 -12.75 7.09
C ASP A 70 -1.41 -12.44 7.79
N TYR A 71 -1.48 -11.67 8.89
CA TYR A 71 -0.31 -11.28 9.67
C TYR A 71 0.48 -12.49 10.20
N HIS A 72 -0.20 -13.58 10.56
CA HIS A 72 0.43 -14.80 11.04
C HIS A 72 1.19 -15.53 9.93
N PHE A 73 0.72 -15.43 8.67
CA PHE A 73 1.47 -15.91 7.51
C PHE A 73 2.73 -15.06 7.28
N ILE A 74 2.63 -13.74 7.32
CA ILE A 74 3.77 -12.82 7.17
C ILE A 74 4.81 -13.03 8.30
N CYS A 75 4.37 -13.17 9.55
CA CYS A 75 5.26 -13.39 10.69
C CYS A 75 6.08 -14.68 10.62
N LYS A 76 5.68 -15.69 9.82
CA LYS A 76 6.51 -16.89 9.61
C LYS A 76 7.79 -16.60 8.85
N PHE A 77 7.84 -15.52 8.07
CA PHE A 77 9.03 -15.08 7.37
C PHE A 77 9.95 -14.18 8.21
N TYR A 78 9.63 -13.94 9.49
CA TYR A 78 10.47 -13.14 10.40
C TYR A 78 11.91 -13.67 10.52
N ILE A 79 12.12 -14.97 10.34
CA ILE A 79 13.46 -15.58 10.43
C ILE A 79 14.33 -15.26 9.20
N ILE A 80 13.73 -14.86 8.08
CA ILE A 80 14.40 -14.59 6.79
C ILE A 80 14.65 -13.09 6.59
N LEU A 81 13.88 -12.21 7.24
CA LEU A 81 14.04 -10.75 7.21
C LEU A 81 15.09 -10.27 8.22
#